data_AF-A0A834Y0M5-F1
#
_entry.id   AF-A0A834Y0M5-F1
#
_cell.length_a   1.000
_cell.length_b   1.000
_cell.length_c   1.000
_cell.angle_alpha   90.00
_cell.angle_beta   90.00
_cell.angle_gamma   90.00
#
_symmetry.space_group_name_H-M   'P 1'
#
loop_
_entity.id
_entity.type
_entity.pdbx_description
1 polymer ?
#
loop_
_entity_poly.entity_id
_entity_poly.type
_entity_poly.pdbx_seq_one_letter_code
_entity_poly.pdbx_strand_id
1 'polypeptide(L)'
;MGLADYKDVVGTTASVCTMAQMFSGMLVCRDIYKQGTAEGKDPIPFVGGIGMGMLMLVYALLMKDTAMISVNVFGLTISIFYVIFFFLYTPNKRELVKTFATVMAITIGFLTYAWLEDPDKLEFRWGLLITVVLFLLIGAPLFNLKEIIRTKNTDILPFPMILMGTIVASQWLLYGIILENHFMIFQNVVGLALQIVQLSLFVIYPSNADKKLQESKKKE
;
A
#
# COMPACT_ATOMS: atom_id res chain seq x y z
N MET A 1 -28.10 0.05 -19.18
CA MET A 1 -27.19 0.57 -18.13
C MET A 1 -25.84 -0.09 -18.37
N GLY A 2 -24.84 0.68 -18.74
CA GLY A 2 -23.49 0.20 -19.02
C GLY A 2 -22.61 0.29 -17.77
N LEU A 3 -21.45 -0.37 -17.78
CA LEU A 3 -20.51 -0.34 -16.65
C LEU A 3 -20.04 1.10 -16.31
N ALA A 4 -19.99 1.97 -17.33
CA ALA A 4 -19.63 3.39 -17.20
C ALA A 4 -20.58 4.19 -16.30
N ASP A 5 -21.86 3.81 -16.22
CA ASP A 5 -22.87 4.50 -15.39
C ASP A 5 -22.53 4.39 -13.89
N TYR A 6 -21.69 3.43 -13.51
CA TYR A 6 -21.28 3.18 -12.13
C TYR A 6 -19.92 3.80 -11.77
N LYS A 7 -19.25 4.52 -12.69
CA LYS A 7 -17.92 5.08 -12.49
C LYS A 7 -17.79 5.81 -11.14
N ASP A 8 -18.65 6.80 -10.90
CA ASP A 8 -18.52 7.65 -9.70
C ASP A 8 -18.76 6.88 -8.41
N VAL A 9 -19.68 5.92 -8.41
CA VAL A 9 -19.98 5.06 -7.25
C VAL A 9 -18.81 4.14 -6.97
N VAL A 10 -18.27 3.46 -7.99
CA VAL A 10 -17.13 2.56 -7.84
C VAL A 10 -15.90 3.34 -7.40
N GLY A 11 -15.60 4.49 -8.02
CA GLY A 11 -14.48 5.34 -7.66
C GLY A 11 -14.59 5.87 -6.23
N THR A 12 -15.76 6.38 -5.83
CA THR A 12 -15.98 6.89 -4.46
C THR A 12 -15.82 5.79 -3.43
N THR A 13 -16.41 4.61 -3.66
CA THR A 13 -16.30 3.50 -2.71
C THR A 13 -14.87 2.98 -2.62
N ALA A 14 -14.13 2.89 -3.74
CA ALA A 14 -12.72 2.52 -3.75
C ALA A 14 -11.87 3.52 -2.95
N SER A 15 -12.08 4.82 -3.17
CA SER A 15 -11.39 5.89 -2.45
C SER A 15 -11.66 5.84 -0.95
N VAL A 16 -12.94 5.74 -0.52
CA VAL A 16 -13.31 5.68 0.90
C VAL A 16 -12.70 4.44 1.58
N CYS A 17 -12.80 3.26 0.95
CA CYS A 17 -12.19 2.05 1.50
C CYS A 17 -10.67 2.15 1.61
N THR A 18 -10.01 2.76 0.62
CA THR A 18 -8.56 2.97 0.65
C THR A 18 -8.15 3.96 1.74
N MET A 19 -8.88 5.08 1.89
CA MET A 19 -8.64 6.05 2.96
C MET A 19 -8.83 5.40 4.34
N ALA A 20 -9.85 4.56 4.51
CA ALA A 20 -10.05 3.78 5.73
C ALA A 20 -8.88 2.80 5.98
N GLN A 21 -8.35 2.15 4.93
CA GLN A 21 -7.21 1.25 5.05
C GLN A 21 -5.92 1.98 5.46
N MET A 22 -5.72 3.21 4.99
CA MET A 22 -4.53 4.02 5.35
C MET A 22 -4.41 4.27 6.85
N PHE A 23 -5.54 4.31 7.56
CA PHE A 23 -5.57 4.42 9.03
C PHE A 23 -4.99 3.21 9.76
N SER A 24 -4.76 2.07 9.09
CA SER A 24 -4.04 0.93 9.69
C SER A 24 -2.64 1.31 10.19
N GLY A 25 -2.00 2.32 9.60
CA GLY A 25 -0.73 2.87 10.08
C GLY A 25 -0.80 3.45 11.50
N MET A 26 -2.00 3.89 11.95
CA MET A 26 -2.19 4.35 13.33
C MET A 26 -1.96 3.24 14.36
N LEU A 27 -2.13 1.96 13.99
CA LEU A 27 -1.82 0.85 14.89
C LEU A 27 -0.32 0.83 15.20
N VAL A 28 0.53 1.04 14.18
CA VAL A 28 1.98 1.11 14.37
C VAL A 28 2.37 2.33 15.22
N CYS A 29 1.75 3.50 14.96
CA CYS A 29 1.95 4.70 15.77
C CYS A 29 1.52 4.49 17.23
N ARG A 30 0.39 3.81 17.46
CA ARG A 30 -0.08 3.46 18.81
C ARG A 30 0.92 2.56 19.53
N ASP A 31 1.52 1.60 18.83
CA ASP A 31 2.50 0.71 19.43
C ASP A 31 3.80 1.46 19.77
N ILE A 32 4.24 2.39 18.92
CA ILE A 32 5.36 3.32 19.23
C ILE A 32 5.03 4.17 20.46
N TYR A 33 3.83 4.74 20.50
CA TYR A 33 3.38 5.56 21.63
C TYR A 33 3.45 4.77 22.95
N LYS A 34 2.94 3.53 22.96
CA LYS A 34 2.99 2.65 24.14
C LYS A 34 4.40 2.27 24.55
N GLN A 35 5.30 2.10 23.59
CA GLN A 35 6.72 1.80 23.85
C GLN A 35 7.50 3.05 24.29
N GLY A 36 6.98 4.26 24.04
CA GLY A 36 7.64 5.53 24.33
C GLY A 36 8.83 5.85 23.41
N THR A 37 9.13 4.97 22.45
CA THR A 37 10.28 5.08 21.55
C THR A 37 9.99 4.36 20.24
N ALA A 38 10.57 4.86 19.14
CA ALA A 38 10.59 4.20 17.84
C ALA A 38 11.92 3.48 17.55
N GLU A 39 12.70 3.18 18.59
CA GLU A 39 13.96 2.44 18.47
C GLU A 39 13.76 1.07 17.81
N GLY A 40 14.68 0.70 16.90
CA GLY A 40 14.62 -0.56 16.15
C GLY A 40 13.53 -0.62 15.06
N LYS A 41 12.75 0.45 14.87
CA LYS A 41 11.77 0.54 13.78
C LYS A 41 12.38 1.19 12.54
N ASP A 42 12.17 0.56 11.39
CA ASP A 42 12.62 1.08 10.09
C ASP A 42 11.83 2.35 9.70
N PRO A 43 12.48 3.46 9.34
CA PRO A 43 11.81 4.66 8.83
C PRO A 43 11.26 4.52 7.39
N ILE A 44 11.75 3.55 6.60
CA ILE A 44 11.40 3.39 5.18
C ILE A 44 9.87 3.27 4.97
N PRO A 45 9.10 2.45 5.72
CA PRO A 45 7.65 2.36 5.53
C PRO A 45 6.91 3.68 5.73
N PHE A 46 7.42 4.57 6.58
CA PHE A 46 6.84 5.88 6.84
C PHE A 46 7.18 6.87 5.72
N VAL A 47 8.47 6.97 5.39
CA VAL A 47 8.98 7.94 4.40
C VAL A 47 8.61 7.52 2.97
N GLY A 48 8.65 6.22 2.65
CA GLY A 48 8.34 5.69 1.34
C GLY A 48 6.91 6.00 0.89
N GLY A 49 5.96 6.10 1.83
CA GLY A 49 4.59 6.53 1.56
C GLY A 49 4.50 7.94 0.97
N ILE A 50 5.38 8.86 1.40
CA ILE A 50 5.45 10.21 0.83
C ILE A 50 5.95 10.16 -0.62
N GLY A 51 7.07 9.46 -0.87
CA GLY A 51 7.64 9.32 -2.21
C GLY A 51 6.64 8.71 -3.19
N MET A 52 6.07 7.56 -2.83
CA MET A 52 5.10 6.85 -3.67
C MET A 52 3.81 7.66 -3.86
N GLY A 53 3.32 8.30 -2.81
CA GLY A 53 2.13 9.15 -2.87
C GLY A 53 2.31 10.34 -3.82
N MET A 54 3.51 10.93 -3.90
CA MET A 54 3.79 12.03 -4.83
C MET A 54 3.75 11.54 -6.29
N LEU A 55 4.37 10.39 -6.58
CA LEU A 55 4.37 9.82 -7.93
C LEU A 55 2.95 9.46 -8.37
N MET A 56 2.19 8.80 -7.49
CA MET A 56 0.79 8.44 -7.74
C MET A 56 -0.12 9.66 -7.89
N LEU A 57 0.12 10.73 -7.13
CA LEU A 57 -0.62 11.98 -7.30
C LEU A 57 -0.37 12.61 -8.66
N VAL A 58 0.88 12.61 -9.16
CA VAL A 58 1.17 13.07 -10.53
C VAL A 58 0.40 12.25 -11.56
N TYR A 59 0.36 10.92 -11.40
CA TYR A 59 -0.41 10.07 -12.30
C TYR A 59 -1.91 10.36 -12.25
N ALA A 60 -2.47 10.55 -11.06
CA ALA A 60 -3.87 10.92 -10.87
C ALA A 60 -4.21 12.27 -11.54
N LEU A 61 -3.30 13.24 -11.46
CA LEU A 61 -3.43 14.54 -12.11
C LEU A 61 -3.36 14.44 -13.64
N LEU A 62 -2.46 13.61 -14.19
CA LEU A 62 -2.38 13.34 -15.63
C LEU A 62 -3.68 12.72 -16.16
N MET A 63 -4.21 11.73 -15.43
CA MET A 63 -5.49 11.08 -15.74
C MET A 63 -6.70 12.00 -15.55
N LYS A 64 -6.54 13.16 -14.89
CA LYS A 64 -7.62 14.08 -14.48
C LYS A 64 -8.73 13.36 -13.71
N ASP A 65 -8.38 12.35 -12.93
CA ASP A 65 -9.34 11.48 -12.25
C ASP A 65 -9.55 11.91 -10.78
N THR A 66 -10.75 12.38 -10.45
CA THR A 66 -11.06 12.95 -9.13
C THR A 66 -11.00 11.92 -8.00
N ALA A 67 -11.39 10.67 -8.26
CA ALA A 67 -11.30 9.59 -7.27
C ALA A 67 -9.83 9.30 -6.93
N MET A 68 -8.96 9.16 -7.94
CA MET A 68 -7.53 8.96 -7.75
C MET A 68 -6.85 10.18 -7.11
N ILE A 69 -7.23 11.41 -7.48
CA ILE A 69 -6.66 12.61 -6.87
C ILE A 69 -7.00 12.66 -5.38
N SER A 70 -8.28 12.47 -5.02
CA SER A 70 -8.73 12.55 -3.63
C SER A 70 -8.01 11.54 -2.72
N VAL A 71 -7.89 10.28 -3.15
CA VAL A 71 -7.23 9.23 -2.36
C VAL A 71 -5.74 9.49 -2.20
N ASN A 72 -5.04 10.00 -3.23
CA ASN A 72 -3.61 10.24 -3.17
C ASN A 72 -3.26 11.51 -2.36
N VAL A 73 -4.07 12.57 -2.46
CA VAL A 73 -3.92 13.75 -1.59
C VAL A 73 -4.12 13.37 -0.12
N PHE A 74 -5.14 12.56 0.17
CA PHE A 74 -5.39 12.06 1.52
C PHE A 74 -4.23 11.18 2.01
N GLY A 75 -3.76 10.25 1.18
CA GLY A 75 -2.64 9.35 1.51
C GLY A 75 -1.33 10.09 1.77
N LEU A 76 -1.02 11.12 0.98
CA LEU A 76 0.12 12.00 1.22
C LEU A 76 0.00 12.73 2.55
N THR A 77 -1.19 13.28 2.83
CA THR A 77 -1.46 13.99 4.08
C THR A 77 -1.24 13.08 5.29
N ILE A 78 -1.80 11.86 5.27
CA ILE A 78 -1.60 10.86 6.33
C ILE A 78 -0.13 10.44 6.45
N SER A 79 0.57 10.24 5.33
CA SER A 79 1.99 9.87 5.34
C SER A 79 2.87 10.95 5.98
N ILE A 80 2.57 12.23 5.71
CA ILE A 80 3.25 13.36 6.37
C ILE A 80 3.01 13.31 7.89
N PHE A 81 1.77 13.11 8.34
CA PHE A 81 1.47 12.96 9.77
C PHE A 81 2.23 11.78 10.40
N TYR A 82 2.33 10.64 9.72
CA TYR A 82 3.06 9.48 10.21
C TYR A 82 4.56 9.70 10.31
N VAL A 83 5.18 10.40 9.34
CA VAL A 83 6.60 10.76 9.42
C VAL A 83 6.85 11.77 10.54
N ILE A 84 5.98 12.78 10.71
CA ILE A 84 6.07 13.73 11.84
C ILE A 84 5.97 12.97 13.16
N PHE A 85 4.98 12.09 13.29
CA PHE A 85 4.83 11.26 14.48
C PHE A 85 6.09 10.43 14.74
N PHE A 86 6.61 9.72 13.74
CA PHE A 86 7.82 8.91 13.88
C PHE A 86 9.05 9.75 14.28
N PHE A 87 9.18 10.96 13.73
CA PHE A 87 10.25 11.90 14.10
C PHE A 87 10.25 12.29 15.58
N LEU A 88 9.06 12.40 16.20
CA LEU A 88 8.92 12.74 17.61
C LEU A 88 9.39 11.63 18.56
N TYR A 89 9.31 10.37 18.14
CA TYR A 89 9.62 9.20 18.98
C TYR A 89 10.92 8.49 18.63
N THR A 90 11.52 8.75 17.46
CA THR A 90 12.77 8.08 17.09
C THR A 90 13.99 8.70 17.79
N PRO A 91 14.85 7.88 18.42
CA PRO A 91 16.12 8.37 18.95
C PRO A 91 17.11 8.68 17.81
N ASN A 92 17.01 7.99 16.66
CA ASN A 92 17.96 8.12 15.55
C ASN A 92 17.45 9.09 14.46
N LYS A 93 17.36 10.38 14.80
CA LYS A 93 16.93 11.42 13.85
C LYS A 93 17.79 11.50 12.60
N ARG A 94 19.09 11.18 12.71
CA ARG A 94 20.03 11.22 11.57
C ARG A 94 19.68 10.19 10.52
N GLU A 95 19.34 8.97 10.92
CA GLU A 95 18.90 7.91 10.01
C GLU A 95 17.58 8.26 9.32
N LEU A 96 16.62 8.80 10.07
CA LEU A 96 15.36 9.28 9.51
C LEU A 96 15.58 10.39 8.47
N VAL A 97 16.38 11.40 8.78
CA VAL A 97 16.67 12.51 7.86
C VAL A 97 17.42 12.02 6.62
N LYS A 98 18.38 11.09 6.77
CA LYS A 98 19.05 10.46 5.63
C LYS A 98 18.06 9.73 4.73
N THR A 99 17.20 8.89 5.32
CA THR A 99 16.17 8.14 4.58
C THR A 99 15.22 9.08 3.86
N PHE A 100 14.76 10.13 4.54
CA PHE A 100 13.93 11.19 3.95
C PHE A 100 14.62 11.86 2.78
N ALA A 101 15.87 12.29 2.95
CA ALA A 101 16.65 12.93 1.88
C ALA A 101 16.84 11.99 0.68
N THR A 102 17.12 10.71 0.90
CA THR A 102 17.27 9.71 -0.18
C THR A 102 15.96 9.52 -0.95
N VAL A 103 14.83 9.32 -0.26
CA VAL A 103 13.52 9.15 -0.90
C VAL A 103 13.12 10.42 -1.66
N MET A 104 13.36 11.61 -1.07
CA MET A 104 13.08 12.87 -1.74
C MET A 104 13.97 13.09 -2.96
N ALA A 105 15.26 12.77 -2.90
CA ALA A 105 16.16 12.89 -4.04
C ALA A 105 15.72 11.98 -5.21
N ILE A 106 15.35 10.73 -4.92
CA ILE A 106 14.80 9.80 -5.91
C ILE A 106 13.50 10.35 -6.49
N THR A 107 12.59 10.83 -5.63
CA THR A 107 11.30 11.37 -6.07
C THR A 107 11.47 12.61 -6.94
N ILE A 108 12.35 13.54 -6.56
CA ILE A 108 12.69 14.71 -7.35
C ILE A 108 13.25 14.29 -8.71
N GLY A 109 14.12 13.28 -8.77
CA GLY A 109 14.62 12.73 -10.04
C GLY A 109 13.49 12.29 -10.97
N PHE A 110 12.49 11.57 -10.45
CA PHE A 110 11.30 11.21 -11.21
C PHE A 110 10.48 12.43 -11.62
N LEU A 111 10.24 13.39 -10.73
CA LEU A 111 9.48 14.60 -11.04
C LEU A 111 10.17 15.47 -12.10
N THR A 112 11.50 15.56 -12.07
CA THR A 112 12.29 16.23 -13.11
C THR A 112 12.15 15.51 -14.44
N TYR A 113 12.18 14.17 -14.45
CA TYR A 113 11.89 13.41 -15.67
C TYR A 113 10.49 13.70 -16.21
N ALA A 114 9.45 13.71 -15.37
CA ALA A 114 8.09 14.07 -15.76
C ALA A 114 8.01 15.47 -16.40
N TRP A 115 8.77 16.42 -15.88
CA TRP A 115 8.78 17.80 -16.38
C TRP A 115 9.50 17.97 -17.72
N LEU A 116 10.51 17.13 -18.00
CA LEU A 116 11.30 17.18 -19.23
C LEU A 116 10.73 16.32 -20.37
N GLU A 117 9.89 15.34 -20.04
CA GLU A 117 9.33 14.41 -21.00
C GLU A 117 8.29 15.08 -21.91
N ASP A 118 8.12 14.51 -23.10
CA ASP A 118 7.09 14.92 -24.06
C ASP A 118 5.69 14.74 -23.46
N PRO A 119 4.86 15.82 -23.35
CA PRO A 119 3.53 15.75 -22.76
C PRO A 119 2.63 14.67 -23.40
N ASP A 120 2.76 14.43 -24.70
CA ASP A 120 1.94 13.46 -25.42
C ASP A 120 2.30 12.00 -25.07
N LYS A 121 3.50 11.76 -24.54
CA LYS A 121 4.00 10.44 -24.15
C LYS A 121 4.04 10.24 -22.64
N LEU A 122 3.95 11.32 -21.88
CA LEU A 122 4.15 11.34 -20.45
C LEU A 122 3.18 10.40 -19.73
N GLU A 123 1.88 10.46 -20.03
CA GLU A 123 0.86 9.64 -19.35
C GLU A 123 1.19 8.13 -19.41
N PHE A 124 1.47 7.62 -20.61
CA PHE A 124 1.81 6.21 -20.82
C PHE A 124 3.13 5.82 -20.15
N ARG A 125 4.19 6.61 -20.36
CA ARG A 125 5.52 6.30 -19.80
C ARG A 125 5.53 6.40 -18.27
N TRP A 126 4.79 7.36 -17.73
CA TRP A 126 4.62 7.55 -16.29
C TRP A 126 3.84 6.39 -15.66
N GLY A 127 2.76 5.95 -16.31
CA GLY A 127 2.00 4.76 -15.89
C GLY A 127 2.87 3.50 -15.85
N LEU A 128 3.71 3.29 -16.87
CA LEU A 128 4.68 2.18 -16.90
C LEU A 128 5.70 2.29 -15.76
N LEU A 129 6.29 3.47 -15.57
CA LEU A 129 7.29 3.72 -14.54
C LEU A 129 6.74 3.45 -13.14
N ILE A 130 5.57 3.99 -12.82
CA ILE A 130 4.91 3.76 -11.52
C ILE A 130 4.60 2.29 -11.32
N THR A 131 4.16 1.58 -12.36
CA THR A 131 3.90 0.14 -12.28
C THR A 131 5.17 -0.62 -11.89
N VAL A 132 6.31 -0.29 -12.51
CA VAL A 132 7.60 -0.91 -12.18
C VAL A 132 8.01 -0.60 -10.73
N VAL A 133 7.94 0.67 -10.31
CA VAL A 133 8.27 1.08 -8.94
C VAL A 133 7.39 0.35 -7.93
N LEU A 134 6.09 0.27 -8.18
CA LEU A 134 5.12 -0.42 -7.33
C LEU A 134 5.48 -1.90 -7.16
N PHE A 135 5.84 -2.60 -8.24
CA PHE A 135 6.23 -4.02 -8.15
C PHE A 135 7.58 -4.24 -7.48
N LEU A 136 8.53 -3.31 -7.63
CA LEU A 136 9.78 -3.35 -6.87
C LEU A 136 9.52 -3.25 -5.36
N LEU A 137 8.57 -2.40 -4.95
CA LEU A 137 8.17 -2.25 -3.54
C LEU A 137 7.43 -3.48 -2.99
N ILE A 138 6.66 -4.19 -3.82
CA ILE A 138 5.96 -5.43 -3.44
C ILE A 138 6.91 -6.64 -3.31
N GLY A 139 8.19 -6.49 -3.67
CA GLY A 139 9.19 -7.55 -3.53
C GLY A 139 9.29 -8.14 -2.12
N ALA A 140 9.26 -7.31 -1.07
CA ALA A 140 9.38 -7.77 0.32
C ALA A 140 8.23 -8.71 0.77
N PRO A 141 6.94 -8.38 0.54
CA PRO A 141 5.83 -9.31 0.76
C PRO A 141 5.98 -10.68 0.07
N LEU A 142 6.57 -10.75 -1.12
CA LEU A 142 6.82 -12.01 -1.82
C LEU A 142 7.83 -12.90 -1.09
N PHE A 143 8.86 -12.30 -0.48
CA PHE A 143 9.81 -13.04 0.35
C PHE A 143 9.14 -13.64 1.60
N ASN A 144 8.26 -12.88 2.26
CA ASN A 144 7.51 -13.36 3.42
C ASN A 144 6.61 -14.55 3.05
N LEU A 145 6.01 -14.54 1.85
CA LEU A 145 5.19 -15.65 1.37
C LEU A 145 5.97 -16.97 1.28
N LYS A 146 7.22 -16.91 0.80
CA LYS A 146 8.11 -18.08 0.74
C LYS A 146 8.40 -18.65 2.13
N GLU A 147 8.61 -17.77 3.11
CA GLU A 147 8.82 -18.18 4.49
C GLU A 147 7.59 -18.86 5.08
N ILE A 148 6.39 -18.33 4.85
CA ILE A 148 5.12 -18.91 5.33
C ILE A 148 4.89 -20.31 4.74
N ILE A 149 5.15 -20.49 3.44
CA ILE A 149 5.03 -21.81 2.80
C ILE A 149 6.02 -22.80 3.42
N ARG A 150 7.22 -22.33 3.78
CA ARG A 150 8.25 -23.16 4.42
C ARG A 150 7.88 -23.52 5.87
N THR A 151 7.41 -22.55 6.64
CA THR A 151 7.07 -22.74 8.07
C THR A 151 5.69 -23.34 8.27
N LYS A 152 4.83 -23.33 7.24
CA LYS A 152 3.43 -23.75 7.26
C LYS A 152 2.65 -23.08 8.40
N ASN A 153 2.91 -21.79 8.62
CA ASN A 153 2.33 -21.01 9.70
C ASN A 153 1.95 -19.60 9.22
N THR A 154 0.70 -19.21 9.41
CA THR A 154 0.13 -17.92 9.02
C THR A 154 0.07 -16.90 10.15
N ASP A 155 0.67 -17.15 11.33
CA ASP A 155 0.62 -16.24 12.49
C ASP A 155 1.16 -14.84 12.19
N ILE A 156 2.09 -14.72 11.23
CA ILE A 156 2.68 -13.43 10.83
C ILE A 156 1.82 -12.68 9.80
N LEU A 157 0.77 -13.31 9.24
CA LEU A 157 -0.10 -12.70 8.25
C LEU A 157 -1.27 -11.96 8.92
N PRO A 158 -1.43 -10.65 8.68
CA PRO A 158 -2.55 -9.88 9.23
C PRO A 158 -3.82 -10.12 8.41
N PHE A 159 -4.59 -11.19 8.73
CA PHE A 159 -5.81 -11.56 7.99
C PHE A 159 -6.76 -10.38 7.68
N PRO A 160 -7.11 -9.49 8.65
CA PRO A 160 -8.00 -8.37 8.36
C PRO A 160 -7.44 -7.39 7.33
N MET A 161 -6.11 -7.18 7.33
CA MET A 161 -5.47 -6.28 6.36
C MET A 161 -5.46 -6.88 4.95
N ILE A 162 -5.25 -8.19 4.84
CA ILE A 162 -5.25 -8.91 3.56
C ILE A 162 -6.67 -8.97 2.98
N LEU A 163 -7.68 -9.23 3.81
CA LEU A 163 -9.07 -9.21 3.38
C LEU A 163 -9.49 -7.82 2.89
N MET A 164 -9.18 -6.77 3.67
CA MET A 164 -9.49 -5.38 3.27
C MET A 164 -8.74 -4.98 2.00
N GLY A 165 -7.46 -5.36 1.86
CA GLY A 165 -6.70 -5.11 0.65
C GLY A 165 -7.28 -5.82 -0.57
N THR A 166 -7.91 -6.98 -0.39
CA THR A 166 -8.52 -7.77 -1.48
C THR A 166 -9.75 -7.04 -2.00
N ILE A 167 -10.56 -6.49 -1.09
CA ILE A 167 -11.73 -5.66 -1.41
C ILE A 167 -11.28 -4.40 -2.15
N VAL A 168 -10.30 -3.67 -1.60
CA VAL A 168 -9.76 -2.44 -2.22
C VAL A 168 -9.19 -2.71 -3.60
N ALA A 169 -8.37 -3.76 -3.77
CA ALA A 169 -7.81 -4.14 -5.07
C ALA A 169 -8.91 -4.54 -6.07
N SER A 170 -9.96 -5.21 -5.62
CA SER A 170 -11.11 -5.56 -6.47
C SER A 170 -11.87 -4.31 -6.93
N GLN A 171 -12.08 -3.34 -6.04
CA GLN A 171 -12.73 -2.07 -6.38
C GLN A 171 -11.92 -1.26 -7.38
N TRP A 172 -10.60 -1.12 -7.17
CA TRP A 172 -9.73 -0.41 -8.11
C TRP A 172 -9.52 -1.16 -9.42
N LEU A 173 -9.57 -2.50 -9.43
CA LEU A 173 -9.61 -3.28 -10.66
C LEU A 173 -10.88 -2.98 -11.46
N LEU A 174 -12.05 -3.04 -10.82
CA LEU A 174 -13.31 -2.69 -11.46
C LEU A 174 -13.30 -1.24 -11.98
N TYR A 175 -12.74 -0.31 -11.19
CA TYR A 175 -12.59 1.07 -11.59
C TYR A 175 -11.67 1.22 -12.82
N GLY A 176 -10.53 0.52 -12.83
CA GLY A 176 -9.61 0.49 -13.96
C GLY A 176 -10.25 -0.07 -15.24
N ILE A 177 -11.10 -1.08 -15.12
CA ILE A 177 -11.90 -1.62 -16.24
C ILE A 177 -12.87 -0.56 -16.77
N ILE A 178 -13.58 0.16 -15.89
CA ILE A 178 -14.51 1.23 -16.28
C ILE A 178 -13.77 2.39 -16.98
N LEU A 179 -12.56 2.70 -16.54
CA LEU A 179 -11.70 3.74 -17.13
C LEU A 179 -10.93 3.28 -18.36
N GLU A 180 -11.00 2.00 -18.73
CA GLU A 180 -10.14 1.37 -19.75
C GLU A 180 -8.63 1.61 -19.51
N ASN A 181 -8.25 1.79 -18.24
CA ASN A 181 -6.87 2.07 -17.84
C ASN A 181 -6.08 0.77 -17.64
N HIS A 182 -5.28 0.41 -18.65
CA HIS A 182 -4.55 -0.84 -18.70
C HIS A 182 -3.51 -0.99 -17.57
N PHE A 183 -2.85 0.09 -17.16
CA PHE A 183 -1.89 0.05 -16.05
C PHE A 183 -2.59 -0.26 -14.73
N MET A 184 -3.72 0.40 -14.47
CA MET A 184 -4.51 0.20 -13.28
C MET A 184 -5.08 -1.22 -13.19
N ILE A 185 -5.60 -1.72 -14.31
CA ILE A 185 -6.06 -3.12 -14.43
C ILE A 185 -4.90 -4.06 -14.08
N PHE A 186 -3.76 -3.90 -14.74
CA PHE A 186 -2.61 -4.79 -14.55
C PHE A 186 -2.07 -4.78 -13.12
N GLN A 187 -1.87 -3.60 -12.54
CA GLN A 187 -1.42 -3.43 -11.15
C GLN A 187 -2.37 -4.14 -10.16
N ASN A 188 -3.67 -3.93 -10.32
CA ASN A 188 -4.66 -4.49 -9.40
C ASN A 188 -4.92 -5.98 -9.63
N VAL A 189 -4.81 -6.50 -10.86
CA VAL A 189 -4.85 -7.95 -11.12
C VAL A 189 -3.70 -8.65 -10.41
N VAL A 190 -2.47 -8.13 -10.55
CA VAL A 190 -1.30 -8.70 -9.86
C VAL A 190 -1.47 -8.61 -8.34
N GLY A 191 -1.87 -7.45 -7.83
CA GLY A 191 -2.12 -7.26 -6.40
C GLY A 191 -3.21 -8.20 -5.86
N LEU A 192 -4.30 -8.37 -6.60
CA LEU A 192 -5.41 -9.24 -6.22
C LEU A 192 -4.99 -10.71 -6.24
N ALA A 193 -4.22 -11.15 -7.26
CA ALA A 193 -3.70 -12.50 -7.32
C ALA A 193 -2.82 -12.83 -6.10
N LEU A 194 -1.92 -11.91 -5.71
CA LEU A 194 -1.07 -12.08 -4.53
C LEU A 194 -1.88 -12.17 -3.23
N GLN A 195 -2.97 -11.41 -3.13
CA GLN A 195 -3.82 -11.43 -1.94
C GLN A 195 -4.71 -12.67 -1.89
N ILE A 196 -5.23 -13.15 -3.02
CA ILE A 196 -5.94 -14.44 -3.10
C ILE A 196 -5.02 -15.59 -2.68
N VAL A 197 -3.77 -15.59 -3.11
CA VAL A 197 -2.78 -16.58 -2.66
C VAL A 197 -2.63 -16.51 -1.14
N GLN A 198 -2.45 -15.32 -0.56
CA GLN A 198 -2.35 -15.15 0.89
C GLN A 198 -3.62 -15.60 1.64
N LEU A 199 -4.81 -15.27 1.13
CA LEU A 199 -6.10 -15.74 1.68
C LEU A 199 -6.21 -17.27 1.65
N SER A 200 -5.77 -17.89 0.57
CA SER A 200 -5.77 -19.35 0.43
C SER A 200 -4.87 -20.02 1.48
N LEU A 201 -3.74 -19.40 1.84
CA LEU A 201 -2.84 -19.94 2.86
C LEU A 201 -3.49 -20.02 4.25
N PHE A 202 -4.41 -19.10 4.61
CA PHE A 202 -5.16 -19.21 5.87
C PHE A 202 -6.10 -20.40 5.92
N VAL A 203 -6.56 -20.89 4.77
CA VAL A 203 -7.42 -22.08 4.69
C VAL A 203 -6.56 -23.35 4.74
N ILE A 204 -5.36 -23.32 4.16
CA ILE A 204 -4.49 -24.49 4.00
C ILE A 204 -3.64 -24.75 5.24
N TYR A 205 -3.13 -23.69 5.90
CA TYR A 205 -2.21 -23.80 7.03
C TYR A 205 -2.88 -23.39 8.35
N PRO A 206 -2.66 -24.15 9.42
CA PRO A 206 -3.20 -23.81 10.74
C PRO A 206 -2.44 -22.62 11.36
N SER A 207 -3.15 -21.74 12.06
CA SER A 207 -2.52 -20.78 12.98
C SER A 207 -2.16 -21.46 14.31
N ASN A 208 -1.09 -21.03 14.97
CA ASN A 208 -0.79 -21.52 16.33
C ASN A 208 -1.83 -21.05 17.36
N ALA A 209 -2.60 -20.00 17.06
CA ALA A 209 -3.75 -19.61 17.88
C ALA A 209 -4.81 -20.72 17.90
N ASP A 210 -5.08 -21.36 16.76
CA ASP A 210 -6.02 -22.48 16.66
C ASP A 210 -5.51 -23.71 17.41
N LYS A 211 -4.19 -23.99 17.34
CA LYS A 211 -3.57 -25.06 18.13
C LYS A 211 -3.70 -24.83 19.63
N LYS A 212 -3.42 -23.60 20.10
CA LYS A 212 -3.57 -23.23 21.52
C LYS A 212 -5.02 -23.31 22.00
N LEU A 213 -5.99 -22.89 21.17
CA LEU A 213 -7.42 -22.97 21.47
C LEU A 213 -7.92 -24.43 21.50
N GLN A 214 -7.40 -25.29 20.63
CA GLN A 214 -7.70 -26.72 20.64
C GLN A 214 -7.08 -27.44 21.85
N GLU A 215 -5.88 -27.04 22.26
CA GLU A 215 -5.23 -27.56 23.46
C GLU A 215 -5.91 -27.10 24.76
N SER A 216 -6.45 -25.88 24.82
CA SER A 216 -7.23 -25.41 25.97
C SER A 216 -8.55 -26.16 26.10
N LYS A 217 -9.27 -26.37 24.98
CA LYS A 217 -10.54 -27.13 24.94
C LYS A 217 -10.38 -28.62 25.24
N LYS A 218 -9.18 -29.19 25.10
CA LYS A 218 -8.87 -30.58 25.47
C LYS A 218 -8.54 -30.76 26.96
N LYS A 219 -8.29 -29.67 27.68
CA LYS A 219 -7.93 -29.66 29.10
C LYS A 219 -9.10 -29.29 30.03
N GLU A 220 -10.22 -28.87 29.46
CA GLU A 220 -11.54 -28.75 30.12
C GLU A 220 -12.33 -30.05 29.91
#